data_AF-A0A954W6S1-F1
#
_entry.id   AF-A0A954W6S1-F1
#
_cell.length_a   1.000
_cell.length_b   1.000
_cell.length_c   1.000
_cell.angle_alpha   90.00
_cell.angle_beta   90.00
_cell.angle_gamma   90.00
#
_symmetry.space_group_name_H-M   'P 1'
#
loop_
_entity.id
_entity.type
_entity.pdbx_description
1 polymer ?
#
loop_
_entity_poly.entity_id
_entity_poly.type
_entity_poly.pdbx_seq_one_letter_code
_entity_poly.pdbx_strand_id
1 'polypeptide(L)'
;DQDFPASIEVQLLGGSGSGERTTANLCTPGTNVVMDGKLVTRHCTSSTSKTYHGDQWVTVEIEVRGGESIKHIIDGQTVLEYTQPQLDDREAHAKELAAKQGGLLLTGGTISLQSESHPVEFRKVELLELEP
;
A
#
# COMPACT_ATOMS: atom_id res chain seq x y z
N ASP A 1 -22.68 -6.57 -5.82
CA ASP A 1 -21.48 -6.41 -4.98
C ASP A 1 -20.26 -6.33 -5.84
N GLN A 2 -19.40 -5.35 -5.56
CA GLN A 2 -18.10 -5.19 -6.20
C GLN A 2 -17.07 -5.78 -5.23
N ASP A 3 -16.36 -6.82 -5.66
CA ASP A 3 -15.23 -7.34 -4.89
C ASP A 3 -14.12 -6.26 -4.80
N PHE A 4 -13.37 -6.26 -3.71
CA PHE A 4 -12.21 -5.37 -3.57
C PHE A 4 -11.22 -5.63 -4.71
N PRO A 5 -10.65 -4.59 -5.33
CA PRO A 5 -9.67 -4.77 -6.38
C PRO A 5 -8.41 -5.46 -5.84
N ALA A 6 -7.72 -6.22 -6.69
CA ALA A 6 -6.35 -6.61 -6.38
C ALA A 6 -5.47 -5.35 -6.39
N SER A 7 -4.87 -5.03 -5.25
CA SER A 7 -4.19 -3.75 -5.05
C SER A 7 -3.03 -3.87 -4.07
N ILE A 8 -2.15 -2.87 -4.12
CA ILE A 8 -1.20 -2.54 -3.07
C ILE A 8 -1.79 -1.33 -2.35
N GLU A 9 -2.09 -1.48 -1.07
CA GLU A 9 -2.81 -0.45 -0.32
C GLU A 9 -1.93 0.14 0.78
N VAL A 10 -1.88 1.47 0.81
CA VAL A 10 -1.26 2.24 1.88
C VAL A 10 -2.36 2.60 2.88
N GLN A 11 -2.40 1.88 3.99
CA GLN A 11 -3.42 2.08 5.01
C GLN A 11 -3.11 3.33 5.84
N LEU A 12 -3.96 4.34 5.73
CA LEU A 12 -3.88 5.59 6.49
C LEU A 12 -4.78 5.52 7.73
N LEU A 13 -4.17 5.47 8.91
CA LEU A 13 -4.86 5.39 10.19
C LEU A 13 -4.52 6.59 11.08
N GLY A 14 -5.53 7.10 11.78
CA GLY A 14 -5.35 7.93 12.98
C GLY A 14 -5.25 7.08 14.24
N GLY A 15 -4.56 7.60 15.25
CA GLY A 15 -4.46 6.97 16.56
C GLY A 15 -5.78 7.02 17.33
N SER A 16 -6.05 5.99 18.14
CA SER A 16 -7.29 5.81 18.93
C SER A 16 -7.40 6.69 20.19
N GLY A 17 -6.59 7.74 20.31
CA GLY A 17 -6.44 8.54 21.55
C GLY A 17 -5.70 7.84 22.71
N SER A 18 -5.38 6.55 22.59
CA SER A 18 -4.54 5.80 23.53
C SER A 18 -3.86 4.64 22.82
N GLY A 19 -2.74 4.16 23.37
CA GLY A 19 -1.96 3.05 22.82
C GLY A 19 -1.18 3.40 21.55
N GLU A 20 -0.46 2.42 21.01
CA GLU A 20 0.27 2.59 19.75
C GLU A 20 -0.54 2.06 18.56
N ARG A 21 -0.56 2.83 17.48
CA ARG A 21 -1.17 2.48 16.20
C ARG A 21 -0.40 3.13 15.05
N THR A 22 0.31 2.31 14.30
CA THR A 22 1.07 2.74 13.12
C THR A 22 0.15 3.10 11.95
N THR A 23 0.66 3.90 11.02
CA THR A 23 -0.01 4.37 9.80
C THR A 23 0.93 4.21 8.59
N ALA A 24 0.42 4.43 7.38
CA ALA A 24 1.07 4.01 6.14
C ALA A 24 1.50 2.54 6.19
N ASN A 25 0.64 1.68 6.75
CA ASN A 25 0.84 0.24 6.74
C ASN A 25 0.57 -0.29 5.33
N LEU A 26 1.00 -1.51 5.04
CA LEU A 26 0.70 -2.18 3.78
C LEU A 26 -0.47 -3.15 3.98
N CYS A 27 -1.48 -3.07 3.11
CA CYS A 27 -2.46 -4.13 2.89
C CYS A 27 -2.35 -4.68 1.46
N THR A 28 -2.51 -5.98 1.27
CA THR A 28 -2.30 -6.67 -0.01
C THR A 28 -3.50 -7.53 -0.43
N PRO A 29 -4.71 -6.97 -0.60
CA PRO A 29 -5.84 -7.75 -1.11
C PRO A 29 -5.52 -8.24 -2.54
N GLY A 30 -5.69 -9.54 -2.80
CA GLY A 30 -5.39 -10.13 -4.11
C GLY A 30 -3.94 -10.02 -4.56
N THR A 31 -3.01 -9.62 -3.68
CA THR A 31 -1.60 -9.43 -4.00
C THR A 31 -0.68 -9.93 -2.88
N ASN A 32 0.61 -10.08 -3.21
CA ASN A 32 1.70 -10.38 -2.29
C ASN A 32 2.91 -9.50 -2.63
N VAL A 33 3.85 -9.36 -1.70
CA VAL A 33 5.09 -8.59 -1.92
C VAL A 33 6.31 -9.37 -1.41
N VAL A 34 7.51 -8.94 -1.81
CA VAL A 34 8.76 -9.48 -1.27
C VAL A 34 9.36 -8.48 -0.27
N MET A 35 9.61 -8.95 0.96
CA MET A 35 10.31 -8.22 2.02
C MET A 35 11.45 -9.08 2.54
N ASP A 36 12.64 -8.50 2.72
CA ASP A 36 13.84 -9.21 3.17
C ASP A 36 14.12 -10.50 2.37
N GLY A 37 13.89 -10.44 1.05
CA GLY A 37 14.08 -11.56 0.12
C GLY A 37 13.05 -12.69 0.25
N LYS A 38 11.97 -12.50 1.02
CA LYS A 38 10.92 -13.50 1.24
C LYS A 38 9.57 -13.00 0.75
N LEU A 39 8.81 -13.89 0.09
CA LEU A 39 7.42 -13.62 -0.24
C LEU A 39 6.59 -13.50 1.03
N VAL A 40 5.97 -12.35 1.22
CA VAL A 40 5.07 -12.04 2.32
C VAL A 40 3.64 -12.22 1.83
N THR A 41 2.94 -13.18 2.43
CA THR A 41 1.58 -13.54 2.03
C THR A 41 0.51 -13.19 3.07
N ARG A 42 0.90 -12.50 4.14
CA ARG A 42 -0.05 -11.97 5.12
C ARG A 42 -0.69 -10.72 4.52
N HIS A 43 -1.97 -10.52 4.82
CA HIS A 43 -2.73 -9.42 4.25
C HIS A 43 -2.24 -8.05 4.72
N CYS A 44 -1.93 -7.88 6.01
CA CYS A 44 -1.45 -6.60 6.56
C CYS A 44 -0.02 -6.71 7.10
N THR A 45 0.80 -5.70 6.80
CA THR A 45 2.12 -5.48 7.39
C THR A 45 2.21 -4.08 7.97
N SER A 46 2.45 -4.00 9.28
CA SER A 46 2.67 -2.72 9.97
C SER A 46 3.94 -2.02 9.48
N SER A 47 3.87 -0.70 9.33
CA SER A 47 5.04 0.16 9.15
C SER A 47 5.79 0.37 10.48
N THR A 48 6.89 1.11 10.43
CA THR A 48 7.62 1.59 11.61
C THR A 48 7.22 3.01 12.03
N SER A 49 6.11 3.56 11.52
CA SER A 49 5.70 4.92 11.86
C SER A 49 5.39 5.07 13.34
N LYS A 50 5.53 6.30 13.86
CA LYS A 50 4.91 6.65 15.15
C LYS A 50 3.39 6.68 15.03
N THR A 51 2.74 6.84 16.18
CA THR A 51 1.28 7.03 16.26
C THR A 51 0.93 8.51 16.19
N TYR A 52 -0.12 8.84 15.43
CA TYR A 52 -0.60 10.20 15.23
C TYR A 52 -2.01 10.32 15.85
N HIS A 53 -2.11 10.75 17.11
CA HIS A 53 -3.39 10.88 17.84
C HIS A 53 -4.12 12.20 17.55
N GLY A 54 -5.45 12.16 17.54
CA GLY A 54 -6.30 13.34 17.35
C GLY A 54 -6.21 13.92 15.93
N ASP A 55 -6.78 15.10 15.75
CA ASP A 55 -6.87 15.75 14.44
C ASP A 55 -5.54 16.40 14.08
N GLN A 56 -4.90 15.86 13.05
CA GLN A 56 -3.64 16.39 12.54
C GLN A 56 -3.44 16.09 11.06
N TRP A 57 -2.75 16.99 10.38
CA TRP A 57 -2.27 16.75 9.03
C TRP A 57 -0.97 15.97 9.09
N VAL A 58 -0.93 14.83 8.40
CA VAL A 58 0.27 14.00 8.23
C VAL A 58 0.62 13.98 6.75
N THR A 59 1.87 14.25 6.42
CA THR A 59 2.38 14.13 5.05
C THR A 59 2.90 12.72 4.83
N VAL A 60 2.28 12.01 3.88
CA VAL A 60 2.70 10.67 3.45
C VAL A 60 3.12 10.78 1.98
N GLU A 61 4.27 10.19 1.67
CA GLU A 61 4.81 10.07 0.32
C GLU A 61 4.98 8.59 -0.02
N ILE A 62 4.62 8.21 -1.25
CA ILE A 62 4.79 6.85 -1.75
C ILE A 62 5.66 6.90 -2.99
N GLU A 63 6.88 6.36 -2.89
CA GLU A 63 7.77 6.21 -4.04
C GLU A 63 7.51 4.85 -4.67
N VAL A 64 7.09 4.81 -5.93
CA VAL A 64 6.82 3.58 -6.69
C VAL A 64 7.74 3.52 -7.90
N ARG A 65 8.65 2.55 -7.92
CA ARG A 65 9.56 2.27 -9.05
C ARG A 65 9.15 0.95 -9.71
N GLY A 66 7.99 0.96 -10.36
CA GLY A 66 7.41 -0.22 -11.00
C GLY A 66 7.38 -1.45 -10.08
N GLY A 67 7.89 -2.57 -10.58
CA GLY A 67 8.02 -3.81 -9.79
C GLY A 67 9.28 -3.89 -8.92
N GLU A 68 10.16 -2.89 -8.98
CA GLU A 68 11.50 -2.95 -8.36
C GLU A 68 11.47 -2.57 -6.89
N SER A 69 10.90 -1.41 -6.56
CA SER A 69 10.80 -0.94 -5.17
C SER A 69 9.57 -0.09 -4.94
N ILE A 70 8.92 -0.29 -3.80
CA ILE A 70 7.88 0.58 -3.27
C ILE A 70 8.24 0.97 -1.85
N LYS A 71 8.22 2.29 -1.57
CA LYS A 71 8.53 2.85 -0.26
C LYS A 71 7.37 3.68 0.26
N HIS A 72 7.04 3.49 1.52
CA HIS A 72 6.15 4.37 2.26
C HIS A 72 7.00 5.31 3.11
N ILE A 73 6.80 6.62 2.95
CA ILE A 73 7.60 7.67 3.56
C ILE A 73 6.67 8.58 4.35
N ILE A 74 7.03 8.88 5.59
CA ILE A 74 6.34 9.86 6.43
C ILE A 74 7.39 10.83 6.98
N ASP A 75 7.12 12.13 6.89
CA ASP A 75 8.02 13.19 7.38
C ASP A 75 9.48 13.04 6.88
N GLY A 76 9.64 12.56 5.64
CA GLY A 76 10.95 12.32 4.99
C GLY A 76 11.68 11.04 5.44
N GLN A 77 11.05 10.21 6.27
CA GLN A 77 11.61 8.94 6.73
C GLN A 77 10.86 7.75 6.10
N THR A 78 11.60 6.80 5.52
CA THR A 78 11.02 5.54 5.05
C THR A 78 10.57 4.71 6.24
N VAL A 79 9.27 4.44 6.30
CA VAL A 79 8.64 3.65 7.37
C VAL A 79 8.27 2.24 6.93
N LEU A 80 8.28 1.96 5.63
CA LEU A 80 8.08 0.63 5.06
C LEU A 80 8.69 0.58 3.65
N GLU A 81 9.32 -0.53 3.29
CA GLU A 81 9.86 -0.78 1.96
C GLU A 81 9.67 -2.25 1.57
N TYR A 82 9.33 -2.48 0.31
CA TYR A 82 9.14 -3.81 -0.26
C TYR A 82 9.36 -3.78 -1.78
N THR A 83 9.42 -4.97 -2.37
CA THR A 83 9.73 -5.17 -3.79
C THR A 83 8.77 -6.19 -4.40
N GLN A 84 8.77 -6.31 -5.72
CA GLN A 84 8.04 -7.34 -6.47
C GLN A 84 6.58 -7.53 -6.02
N PRO A 85 5.74 -6.48 -6.09
CA PRO A 85 4.31 -6.65 -5.92
C PRO A 85 3.77 -7.61 -6.97
N GLN A 86 3.02 -8.63 -6.54
CA GLN A 86 2.58 -9.74 -7.37
C GLN A 86 1.11 -10.03 -7.12
N LEU A 87 0.36 -10.36 -8.17
CA LEU A 87 -0.97 -10.94 -8.02
C LEU A 87 -0.90 -12.26 -7.23
N ASP A 88 -1.87 -12.48 -6.36
CA ASP A 88 -1.96 -13.70 -5.57
C ASP A 88 -2.56 -14.84 -6.40
N ASP A 89 -1.72 -15.75 -6.87
CA ASP A 89 -2.13 -16.94 -7.62
C ASP A 89 -2.86 -18.00 -6.78
N ARG A 90 -3.27 -17.67 -5.55
CA ARG A 90 -4.19 -18.49 -4.75
C ARG A 90 -5.62 -17.99 -4.85
N GLU A 91 -5.83 -16.72 -5.21
CA GLU A 91 -7.14 -16.10 -5.35
C GLU A 91 -7.67 -16.18 -6.78
N ALA A 92 -8.96 -16.52 -6.95
CA ALA A 92 -9.55 -16.74 -8.27
C ALA A 92 -9.49 -15.47 -9.16
N HIS A 93 -9.86 -14.32 -8.60
CA HIS A 93 -9.85 -13.06 -9.33
C HIS A 93 -8.44 -12.64 -9.76
N ALA A 94 -7.46 -12.75 -8.85
CA ALA A 94 -6.06 -12.43 -9.14
C ALA A 94 -5.45 -13.37 -10.19
N LYS A 95 -5.81 -14.67 -10.20
CA LYS A 95 -5.44 -15.60 -11.29
C LYS A 95 -5.96 -15.15 -12.66
N GLU A 96 -7.22 -14.71 -12.73
CA GLU A 96 -7.80 -14.22 -13.98
C GLU A 96 -7.09 -12.96 -14.48
N LEU A 97 -6.77 -12.04 -13.57
CA LEU A 97 -5.99 -10.84 -13.88
C LEU A 97 -4.58 -11.22 -14.39
N ALA A 98 -3.92 -12.16 -13.72
CA ALA A 98 -2.59 -12.63 -14.10
C ALA A 98 -2.58 -13.24 -15.50
N ALA A 99 -3.60 -14.03 -15.83
CA ALA A 99 -3.77 -14.61 -17.16
C ALA A 99 -4.02 -13.54 -18.23
N LYS A 100 -4.78 -12.49 -17.92
CA LYS A 100 -5.05 -11.37 -18.84
C LYS A 100 -3.82 -10.51 -19.10
N GLN A 101 -3.01 -10.25 -18.08
CA GLN A 101 -1.80 -9.42 -18.22
C GLN A 101 -0.53 -10.21 -18.61
N GLY A 102 -0.56 -11.53 -18.54
CA GLY A 102 0.55 -12.40 -18.95
C GLY A 102 1.62 -12.64 -17.86
N GLY A 103 1.29 -12.47 -16.58
CA GLY A 103 2.22 -12.68 -15.47
C GLY A 103 1.68 -12.23 -14.12
N LEU A 104 2.40 -12.55 -13.04
CA LEU A 104 2.02 -12.16 -11.68
C LEU A 104 2.54 -10.78 -11.29
N LEU A 105 3.74 -10.41 -11.77
CA LEU A 105 4.42 -9.19 -11.35
C LEU A 105 3.66 -7.94 -11.81
N LEU A 106 3.38 -7.06 -10.86
CA LEU A 106 2.77 -5.75 -11.09
C LEU A 106 3.88 -4.72 -11.34
N THR A 107 3.78 -3.99 -12.45
CA THR A 107 4.75 -2.95 -12.85
C THR A 107 4.12 -1.58 -13.06
N GLY A 108 2.79 -1.51 -13.03
CA GLY A 108 2.01 -0.28 -13.19
C GLY A 108 0.54 -0.54 -12.90
N GLY A 109 -0.24 0.54 -12.83
CA GLY A 109 -1.66 0.47 -12.52
C GLY A 109 -2.26 1.86 -12.32
N THR A 110 -3.46 1.90 -11.77
CA THR A 110 -4.15 3.15 -11.40
C THR A 110 -3.88 3.49 -9.95
N ILE A 111 -3.90 4.79 -9.63
CA ILE A 111 -3.88 5.28 -8.24
C ILE A 111 -5.31 5.65 -7.85
N SER A 112 -5.73 5.19 -6.67
CA SER A 112 -7.06 5.46 -6.11
C SER A 112 -6.91 5.96 -4.68
N LEU A 113 -7.75 6.92 -4.29
CA LEU A 113 -7.91 7.36 -2.90
C LEU A 113 -9.27 6.89 -2.41
N GLN A 114 -9.29 6.10 -1.34
CA GLN A 114 -10.48 5.48 -0.80
C GLN A 114 -10.59 5.75 0.70
N SER A 115 -11.82 5.96 1.17
CA SER A 115 -12.19 5.71 2.57
C SER A 115 -12.89 4.36 2.66
N GLU A 116 -12.52 3.51 3.61
CA GLU A 116 -13.28 2.29 3.87
C GLU A 116 -14.38 2.51 4.90
N SER A 117 -13.99 2.61 6.16
CA SER A 117 -14.89 2.52 7.32
C SER A 117 -14.96 3.79 8.17
N HIS A 118 -14.01 4.71 7.97
CA HIS A 118 -13.89 5.93 8.75
C HIS A 118 -13.63 7.13 7.82
N PRO A 119 -14.05 8.34 8.20
CA PRO A 119 -13.74 9.55 7.45
C PRO A 119 -12.22 9.72 7.30
N VAL A 120 -11.81 10.19 6.13
CA VAL A 120 -10.44 10.63 5.83
C VAL A 120 -10.52 11.92 5.04
N GLU A 121 -9.61 12.85 5.33
CA GLU A 121 -9.52 14.14 4.64
C GLU A 121 -8.19 14.25 3.92
N PHE A 122 -8.23 14.74 2.68
CA PHE A 122 -7.03 15.02 1.88
C PHE A 122 -6.99 16.51 1.56
N ARG A 123 -5.90 17.18 1.92
CA ARG A 123 -5.72 18.61 1.64
C ARG A 123 -4.95 18.88 0.34
N LYS A 124 -3.87 18.13 0.11
CA LYS A 124 -2.98 18.29 -1.06
C LYS A 124 -2.57 16.92 -1.55
N VAL A 125 -2.77 16.66 -2.84
CA VAL A 125 -2.36 15.44 -3.52
C VAL A 125 -1.49 15.87 -4.69
N GLU A 126 -0.24 15.41 -4.70
CA GLU A 126 0.74 15.71 -5.73
C GLU A 126 1.20 14.39 -6.34
N LEU A 127 1.49 14.43 -7.64
CA LEU A 127 2.03 13.30 -8.37
C LEU A 127 3.25 13.78 -9.15
N LEU A 128 4.35 13.05 -9.01
CA LEU A 128 5.55 13.23 -9.80
C LEU A 128 5.82 11.94 -10.55
N GLU A 129 5.83 12.00 -11.88
CA GLU A 129 6.32 10.90 -12.71
C GLU A 129 7.84 10.81 -12.56
N LEU A 130 8.34 9.61 -12.27
CA LEU A 130 9.76 9.36 -12.07
C LEU A 130 10.41 8.97 -13.40
N GLU A 131 11.62 9.45 -13.64
CA GLU A 131 12.44 8.97 -14.76
C GLU A 131 12.81 7.49 -14.58
N PRO A 132 12.92 6.72 -15.69
CA PRO A 132 13.29 5.31 -15.67
C PRO A 132 14.64 5.01 -14.99
#